data_AF-A0A150WRS4-F1
#
_entry.id   AF-A0A150WRS4-F1
#
_cell.length_a   1.000
_cell.length_b   1.000
_cell.length_c   1.000
_cell.angle_alpha   90.00
_cell.angle_beta   90.00
_cell.angle_gamma   90.00
#
_symmetry.space_group_name_H-M   'P 1'
#
loop_
_entity.id
_entity.type
_entity.pdbx_description
1 polymer ?
#
loop_
_entity_poly.entity_id
_entity_poly.type
_entity_poly.pdbx_seq_one_letter_code
_entity_poly.pdbx_strand_id
1 'polypeptide(L)'
;MKFALAILLMFAGNAHGKTAPQEMTEFNKTCPAPTICVELSESLYACESGEKKSCDSFVDYFKKALPEYDCQRKLDSKQTAKYIVPAYWLCDSHDIYVNALSKLKSKKAQRLYGSKELRATLDGHIAEDHLEKSKKVGRKLKLPK
;
A
#
# COMPACT_ATOMS: atom_id res chain seq x y z
N MET A 1 47.29 -9.52 16.61
CA MET A 1 46.72 -8.21 16.19
C MET A 1 45.31 -8.46 15.67
N LYS A 2 44.36 -7.63 16.10
CA LYS A 2 42.91 -7.85 15.99
C LYS A 2 42.43 -7.70 14.54
N PHE A 3 41.74 -8.70 14.00
CA PHE A 3 40.96 -8.56 12.77
C PHE A 3 39.69 -7.77 13.09
N ALA A 4 39.56 -6.60 12.47
CA ALA A 4 38.36 -5.78 12.55
C ALA A 4 37.24 -6.45 11.73
N LEU A 5 36.24 -6.98 12.43
CA LEU A 5 35.00 -7.48 11.84
C LEU A 5 34.15 -6.26 11.45
N ALA A 6 34.14 -5.93 10.15
CA ALA A 6 33.26 -4.89 9.63
C ALA A 6 31.82 -5.41 9.60
N ILE A 7 31.01 -4.98 10.57
CA ILE A 7 29.57 -5.24 10.59
C ILE A 7 28.92 -4.32 9.54
N LEU A 8 28.59 -4.88 8.38
CA LEU A 8 27.68 -4.26 7.44
C LEU A 8 26.27 -4.29 8.06
N LEU A 9 25.85 -3.19 8.66
CA LEU A 9 24.45 -2.93 8.97
C LEU A 9 23.69 -2.73 7.66
N MET A 10 23.19 -3.83 7.10
CA MET A 10 22.15 -3.76 6.07
C MET A 10 20.87 -3.27 6.75
N PHE A 11 20.59 -1.97 6.62
CA PHE A 11 19.27 -1.43 6.90
C PHE A 11 18.30 -2.06 5.88
N ALA A 12 17.67 -3.15 6.28
CA ALA A 12 16.39 -3.56 5.72
C ALA A 12 15.45 -2.37 5.96
N GLY A 13 15.16 -1.62 4.90
CA GLY A 13 14.10 -0.63 4.90
C GLY A 13 12.77 -1.36 5.05
N ASN A 14 12.46 -1.76 6.28
CA ASN A 14 11.12 -2.13 6.69
C ASN A 14 10.25 -0.91 6.37
N ALA A 15 9.27 -1.07 5.50
CA ALA A 15 8.36 -0.01 5.13
C ALA A 15 7.35 0.23 6.25
N HIS A 16 7.86 0.61 7.42
CA HIS A 16 7.05 1.06 8.54
C HIS A 16 6.13 2.19 8.09
N GLY A 17 4.99 2.34 8.77
CA GLY A 17 4.16 3.53 8.62
C GLY A 17 5.03 4.79 8.62
N LYS A 18 4.67 5.79 7.83
CA LYS A 18 5.50 7.00 7.73
C LYS A 18 5.37 7.79 9.02
N THR A 19 6.48 8.26 9.57
CA THR A 19 6.42 9.12 10.76
C THR A 19 5.54 10.32 10.47
N ALA A 20 4.57 10.57 11.35
CA ALA A 20 3.69 11.72 11.23
C ALA A 20 4.50 13.02 11.32
N PRO A 21 4.14 14.06 10.55
CA PRO A 21 4.73 15.39 10.74
C PRO A 21 4.57 15.88 12.18
N GLN A 22 5.54 16.64 12.69
CA GLN A 22 5.57 17.06 14.10
C GLN A 22 4.35 17.94 14.45
N GLU A 23 3.84 18.67 13.48
CA GLU A 23 2.66 19.52 13.55
C GLU A 23 1.31 18.76 13.51
N MET A 24 1.31 17.47 13.16
CA MET A 24 0.09 16.66 13.07
C MET A 24 -0.33 16.18 14.47
N THR A 25 -1.28 16.89 15.07
CA THR A 25 -1.80 16.58 16.41
C THR A 25 -3.11 15.79 16.39
N GLU A 26 -3.82 15.79 15.27
CA GLU A 26 -5.07 15.05 15.08
C GLU A 26 -4.89 13.98 13.99
N PHE A 27 -5.50 12.81 14.20
CA PHE A 27 -5.47 11.68 13.28
C PHE A 27 -6.89 11.21 13.00
N ASN A 28 -7.09 10.58 11.85
CA ASN A 28 -8.36 10.03 11.40
C ASN A 28 -9.52 11.05 11.30
N LYS A 29 -9.22 12.35 11.12
CA LYS A 29 -10.20 13.42 10.86
C LYS A 29 -10.55 13.52 9.38
N THR A 30 -9.54 13.42 8.51
CA THR A 30 -9.71 13.51 7.05
C THR A 30 -9.44 12.20 6.34
N CYS A 31 -9.13 11.14 7.10
CA CYS A 31 -8.82 9.83 6.58
C CYS A 31 -10.00 9.26 5.79
N PRO A 32 -9.86 8.97 4.49
CA PRO A 32 -10.97 8.53 3.66
C PRO A 32 -11.31 7.04 3.82
N ALA A 33 -10.63 6.33 4.72
CA ALA A 33 -10.77 4.89 4.88
C ALA A 33 -12.22 4.40 5.06
N PRO A 34 -13.10 5.03 5.88
CA PRO A 34 -14.47 4.55 6.07
C PRO A 34 -15.25 4.40 4.75
N THR A 35 -15.11 5.36 3.83
CA THR A 35 -15.76 5.31 2.51
C THR A 35 -14.97 4.45 1.53
N ILE A 36 -13.65 4.63 1.46
CA ILE A 36 -12.80 3.91 0.50
C ILE A 36 -12.83 2.40 0.73
N CYS A 37 -12.90 1.92 1.97
CA CYS A 37 -12.92 0.49 2.25
C CYS A 37 -14.21 -0.19 1.76
N VAL A 38 -15.36 0.49 1.86
CA VAL A 38 -16.64 0.01 1.31
C VAL A 38 -16.54 -0.08 -0.21
N GLU A 39 -16.14 1.01 -0.85
CA GLU A 39 -16.02 1.08 -2.32
C GLU A 39 -15.02 0.07 -2.88
N LEU A 40 -13.89 -0.15 -2.20
CA LEU A 40 -12.90 -1.18 -2.56
C LEU A 40 -13.51 -2.58 -2.50
N SER A 41 -14.20 -2.89 -1.40
CA SER A 41 -14.80 -4.21 -1.18
C SER A 41 -15.88 -4.50 -2.22
N GLU A 42 -16.81 -3.58 -2.42
CA GLU A 42 -17.94 -3.74 -3.34
C GLU A 42 -17.47 -3.84 -4.80
N SER A 43 -16.55 -2.97 -5.21
CA SER A 43 -16.02 -3.00 -6.58
C SER A 43 -15.18 -4.25 -6.86
N LEU A 44 -14.43 -4.76 -5.86
CA LEU A 44 -13.73 -6.04 -5.99
C LEU A 44 -14.73 -7.20 -6.12
N TYR A 45 -15.73 -7.27 -5.23
CA TYR A 45 -16.74 -8.32 -5.26
C TYR A 45 -17.47 -8.39 -6.61
N ALA A 46 -17.91 -7.24 -7.14
CA ALA A 46 -18.56 -7.16 -8.44
C ALA A 46 -17.59 -7.50 -9.60
N CYS A 47 -16.32 -7.10 -9.50
CA CYS A 47 -15.28 -7.49 -10.46
C CYS A 47 -15.09 -9.02 -10.50
N GLU A 48 -14.99 -9.66 -9.34
CA GLU A 48 -14.84 -11.12 -9.22
C GLU A 48 -16.08 -11.88 -9.69
N SER A 49 -17.26 -11.25 -9.61
CA SER A 49 -18.51 -11.76 -10.19
C SER A 49 -18.61 -11.59 -11.71
N GLY A 50 -17.59 -11.01 -12.36
CA GLY A 50 -17.49 -10.89 -13.81
C GLY A 50 -17.87 -9.52 -14.38
N GLU A 51 -18.22 -8.54 -13.54
CA GLU A 51 -18.53 -7.18 -13.98
C GLU A 51 -17.26 -6.40 -14.31
N LYS A 52 -16.90 -6.38 -15.60
CA LYS A 52 -15.64 -5.75 -16.07
C LYS A 52 -15.50 -4.28 -15.65
N LYS A 53 -16.59 -3.50 -15.63
CA LYS A 53 -16.55 -2.08 -15.23
C LYS A 53 -16.13 -1.93 -13.76
N SER A 54 -16.58 -2.85 -12.91
CA SER A 54 -16.29 -2.86 -11.48
C SER A 54 -14.81 -3.15 -11.19
N CYS A 55 -14.13 -3.90 -12.07
CA CYS A 55 -12.68 -4.05 -12.00
C CYS A 55 -11.92 -2.73 -12.19
N ASP A 56 -12.39 -1.88 -13.09
CA ASP A 56 -11.77 -0.56 -13.30
C ASP A 56 -12.08 0.39 -12.14
N SER A 57 -13.28 0.30 -11.55
CA SER A 57 -13.64 1.03 -10.33
C SER A 57 -12.76 0.60 -9.14
N PHE A 58 -12.54 -0.70 -8.98
CA PHE A 58 -11.63 -1.24 -7.96
C PHE A 58 -10.23 -0.63 -8.08
N VAL A 59 -9.68 -0.60 -9.29
CA VAL A 59 -8.36 0.00 -9.53
C VAL A 59 -8.35 1.51 -9.21
N ASP A 60 -9.44 2.23 -9.50
CA ASP A 60 -9.53 3.66 -9.18
C ASP A 60 -9.61 3.91 -7.68
N TYR A 61 -10.45 3.17 -6.97
CA TYR A 61 -10.56 3.29 -5.52
C TYR A 61 -9.27 2.88 -4.81
N PHE A 62 -8.61 1.83 -5.29
CA PHE A 62 -7.32 1.46 -4.75
C PHE A 62 -6.29 2.56 -4.97
N LYS A 63 -6.23 3.15 -6.17
CA LYS A 63 -5.35 4.30 -6.41
C LYS A 63 -5.64 5.47 -5.47
N LYS A 64 -6.91 5.77 -5.19
CA LYS A 64 -7.32 6.82 -4.22
C LYS A 64 -6.91 6.49 -2.78
N ALA A 65 -6.68 5.22 -2.47
CA ALA A 65 -6.33 4.78 -1.13
C ALA A 65 -4.82 4.80 -0.81
N LEU A 66 -3.97 4.98 -1.84
CA LEU A 66 -2.50 4.99 -1.70
C LEU A 66 -1.88 6.28 -1.15
N PRO A 67 -2.40 7.50 -1.44
CA PRO A 67 -1.81 8.72 -0.94
C PRO A 67 -1.69 8.76 0.58
N GLU A 68 -0.84 9.66 1.06
CA GLU A 68 -0.70 9.94 2.47
C GLU A 68 -1.89 10.77 2.94
N TYR A 69 -2.53 10.30 4.02
CA TYR A 69 -3.59 10.96 4.75
C TYR A 69 -3.22 10.99 6.23
N ASP A 70 -4.05 11.61 7.07
CA ASP A 70 -3.95 11.53 8.53
C ASP A 70 -4.46 10.16 9.08
N CYS A 71 -4.50 9.12 8.24
CA CYS A 71 -4.93 7.79 8.65
C CYS A 71 -3.91 7.16 9.60
N GLN A 72 -4.37 6.71 10.76
CA GLN A 72 -3.54 6.06 11.77
C GLN A 72 -4.24 4.82 12.32
N ARG A 73 -3.53 3.68 12.33
CA ARG A 73 -4.04 2.46 12.96
C ARG A 73 -4.00 2.61 14.48
N LYS A 74 -4.92 1.92 15.16
CA LYS A 74 -4.98 1.90 16.63
C LYS A 74 -3.64 1.52 17.30
N LEU A 75 -2.89 0.60 16.70
CA LEU A 75 -1.59 0.16 17.24
C LEU A 75 -0.48 1.23 17.10
N ASP A 76 -0.54 2.08 16.08
CA ASP A 76 0.42 3.16 15.85
C ASP A 76 0.20 4.33 16.83
N SER A 77 -1.02 4.48 17.35
CA SER A 77 -1.36 5.50 18.35
C SER A 77 -0.67 5.30 19.71
N LYS A 78 -0.17 4.09 20.00
CA LYS A 78 0.45 3.75 21.30
C LYS A 78 1.97 3.88 21.32
N GLN A 79 2.56 4.19 20.18
CA GLN A 79 4.02 4.30 20.04
C GLN A 79 4.51 5.70 20.46
N THR A 80 5.80 5.76 20.84
CA THR A 80 6.51 7.01 21.18
C THR A 80 6.55 7.96 19.98
N ALA A 81 6.77 7.41 18.78
CA ALA A 81 6.58 8.11 17.52
C ALA A 81 5.19 7.80 16.96
N LYS A 82 4.49 8.81 16.43
CA LYS A 82 3.23 8.61 15.72
C LYS A 82 3.49 8.33 14.26
N TYR A 83 2.68 7.46 13.67
CA TYR A 83 2.78 7.09 12.27
C TYR A 83 1.46 7.33 11.55
N ILE A 84 1.57 7.69 10.28
CA ILE A 84 0.48 7.70 9.32
C ILE A 84 0.66 6.57 8.33
N VAL A 85 -0.47 6.07 7.82
CA VAL A 85 -0.51 4.96 6.88
C VAL A 85 -1.43 5.28 5.71
N PRO A 86 -1.31 4.59 4.57
CA PRO A 86 -2.27 4.67 3.48
C PRO A 86 -3.67 4.25 3.94
N ALA A 87 -4.72 4.84 3.35
CA ALA A 87 -6.10 4.59 3.77
C ALA A 87 -6.49 3.10 3.67
N TYR A 88 -6.00 2.39 2.65
CA TYR A 88 -6.34 0.98 2.48
C TYR A 88 -5.82 0.08 3.61
N TRP A 89 -4.80 0.49 4.37
CA TRP A 89 -4.30 -0.29 5.52
C TRP A 89 -5.32 -0.39 6.65
N LEU A 90 -6.28 0.54 6.72
CA LEU A 90 -7.35 0.53 7.70
C LEU A 90 -8.53 -0.36 7.28
N CYS A 91 -8.50 -0.94 6.08
CA CYS A 91 -9.51 -1.89 5.64
C CYS A 91 -9.20 -3.30 6.17
N ASP A 92 -10.24 -4.03 6.62
CA ASP A 92 -10.10 -5.39 7.16
C ASP A 92 -9.49 -6.40 6.17
N SER A 93 -9.56 -6.10 4.87
CA SER A 93 -9.16 -6.97 3.76
C SER A 93 -7.98 -6.43 2.95
N HIS A 94 -7.09 -5.63 3.55
CA HIS A 94 -6.05 -4.92 2.79
C HIS A 94 -5.10 -5.85 2.01
N ASP A 95 -4.78 -7.04 2.54
CA ASP A 95 -3.96 -8.06 1.87
C ASP A 95 -4.66 -8.60 0.62
N ILE A 96 -5.98 -8.79 0.71
CA ILE A 96 -6.82 -9.29 -0.38
C ILE A 96 -6.79 -8.30 -1.54
N TYR A 97 -6.82 -6.99 -1.28
CA TYR A 97 -6.81 -5.99 -2.34
C TYR A 97 -5.50 -6.01 -3.13
N VAL A 98 -4.33 -6.03 -2.47
CA VAL A 98 -3.03 -6.10 -3.18
C VAL A 98 -2.93 -7.38 -4.00
N ASN A 99 -3.38 -8.50 -3.42
CA ASN A 99 -3.44 -9.79 -4.10
C ASN A 99 -4.35 -9.76 -5.33
N ALA A 100 -5.55 -9.21 -5.22
CA ALA A 100 -6.49 -9.05 -6.32
C ALA A 100 -5.91 -8.17 -7.43
N LEU A 101 -5.37 -7.00 -7.06
CA LEU A 101 -4.73 -6.07 -8.00
C LEU A 101 -3.60 -6.73 -8.80
N SER A 102 -2.81 -7.59 -8.16
CA SER A 102 -1.71 -8.32 -8.81
C SER A 102 -2.15 -9.32 -9.89
N LYS A 103 -3.40 -9.81 -9.80
CA LYS A 103 -3.97 -10.82 -10.71
C LYS A 103 -4.67 -10.18 -11.92
N LEU A 104 -5.05 -8.90 -11.83
CA LEU A 104 -5.75 -8.20 -12.90
C LEU A 104 -4.83 -7.95 -14.11
N LYS A 105 -5.32 -8.33 -15.30
CA LYS A 105 -4.57 -8.22 -16.56
C LYS A 105 -4.76 -6.90 -17.29
N SER A 106 -5.69 -6.05 -16.85
CA SER A 106 -5.97 -4.78 -17.52
C SER A 106 -4.74 -3.88 -17.45
N LYS A 107 -4.50 -3.08 -18.49
CA LYS A 107 -3.37 -2.13 -18.54
C LYS A 107 -3.42 -1.16 -17.36
N LYS A 108 -4.62 -0.74 -16.95
CA LYS A 108 -4.86 0.14 -15.80
C LYS A 108 -4.37 -0.49 -14.49
N ALA A 109 -4.80 -1.72 -14.22
CA ALA A 109 -4.37 -2.47 -13.04
C ALA A 109 -2.87 -2.73 -13.03
N GLN A 110 -2.29 -3.19 -14.13
CA GLN A 110 -0.84 -3.44 -14.22
C GLN A 110 -0.03 -2.16 -14.03
N ARG A 111 -0.52 -1.01 -14.50
CA ARG A 111 0.15 0.28 -14.26
C ARG A 111 0.12 0.67 -12.79
N LEU A 112 -1.01 0.49 -12.09
CA LEU A 112 -1.07 0.74 -10.65
C LEU A 112 -0.23 -0.26 -9.86
N TYR A 113 -0.32 -1.55 -10.19
CA TYR A 113 0.46 -2.60 -9.54
C TYR A 113 1.97 -2.41 -9.71
N GLY A 114 2.40 -2.01 -10.91
CA GLY A 114 3.80 -1.71 -11.22
C GLY A 114 4.25 -0.31 -10.82
N SER A 115 3.41 0.49 -10.14
CA SER A 115 3.69 1.89 -9.80
C SER A 115 4.64 2.01 -8.60
N LYS A 116 5.33 3.15 -8.50
CA LYS A 116 6.17 3.46 -7.33
C LYS A 116 5.31 3.73 -6.11
N GLU A 117 4.18 4.36 -6.34
CA GLU A 117 3.16 4.73 -5.39
C GLU A 117 2.69 3.50 -4.60
N LEU A 118 2.32 2.40 -5.28
CA LEU A 118 1.98 1.16 -4.58
C LEU A 118 3.19 0.58 -3.83
N ARG A 119 4.39 0.56 -4.43
CA ARG A 119 5.57 -0.01 -3.76
C ARG A 119 5.94 0.72 -2.48
N ALA A 120 5.70 2.03 -2.41
CA ALA A 120 5.94 2.83 -1.23
C ALA A 120 4.97 2.52 -0.08
N THR A 121 3.87 1.82 -0.35
CA THR A 121 2.86 1.45 0.64
C THR A 121 2.90 -0.02 1.05
N LEU A 122 3.77 -0.84 0.46
CA LEU A 122 3.85 -2.26 0.83
C LEU A 122 4.68 -2.40 2.11
N ASP A 123 4.16 -3.10 3.12
CA ASP A 123 4.85 -3.39 4.38
C ASP A 123 4.68 -4.85 4.80
N GLY A 124 5.54 -5.32 5.70
CA GLY A 124 5.53 -6.66 6.25
C GLY A 124 5.47 -7.75 5.19
N HIS A 125 4.62 -8.76 5.43
CA HIS A 125 4.48 -9.91 4.53
C HIS A 125 3.97 -9.52 3.12
N ILE A 126 3.16 -8.45 3.00
CA ILE A 126 2.71 -7.96 1.69
C ILE A 126 3.89 -7.48 0.86
N ALA A 127 4.85 -6.78 1.47
CA ALA A 127 6.07 -6.34 0.78
C ALA A 127 6.91 -7.54 0.32
N GLU A 128 7.08 -8.54 1.17
CA GLU A 128 7.78 -9.78 0.84
C GLU A 128 7.16 -10.47 -0.39
N ASP A 129 5.83 -10.54 -0.42
CA ASP A 129 5.10 -11.20 -1.50
C ASP A 129 5.03 -10.40 -2.80
N HIS A 130 4.93 -9.07 -2.73
CA HIS A 130 4.55 -8.25 -3.88
C HIS A 130 5.63 -7.32 -4.41
N LEU A 131 6.65 -6.94 -3.62
CA LEU A 131 7.59 -5.89 -4.01
C LEU A 131 8.34 -6.22 -5.31
N GLU A 132 8.95 -7.40 -5.39
CA GLU A 132 9.70 -7.81 -6.58
C GLU A 132 8.81 -8.06 -7.79
N LYS A 133 7.60 -8.60 -7.56
CA LYS A 133 6.58 -8.80 -8.61
C LYS A 133 6.15 -7.45 -9.20
N SER A 134 5.86 -6.47 -8.35
CA SER A 134 5.54 -5.09 -8.74
C SER A 134 6.69 -4.45 -9.54
N LYS A 135 7.93 -4.53 -9.04
CA LYS A 135 9.12 -4.02 -9.76
C LYS A 135 9.28 -4.65 -11.14
N LYS A 136 9.03 -5.96 -11.27
CA LYS A 136 9.08 -6.66 -12.58
C LYS A 136 8.03 -6.12 -13.54
N VAL A 137 6.79 -5.88 -13.08
CA VAL A 137 5.73 -5.27 -13.89
C VAL A 137 6.09 -3.84 -14.28
N GLY A 138 6.59 -3.03 -13.34
CA GLY A 138 7.04 -1.66 -13.61
C GLY A 138 8.14 -1.59 -14.68
N ARG A 139 9.16 -2.47 -14.59
CA ARG A 139 10.21 -2.60 -15.62
C ARG A 139 9.65 -2.98 -16.99
N LYS A 140 8.76 -3.98 -17.05
CA LYS A 140 8.12 -4.43 -18.30
C LYS A 140 7.34 -3.29 -18.98
N LEU A 141 6.67 -2.45 -18.19
CA LEU A 141 5.88 -1.33 -18.67
C LEU A 141 6.67 -0.02 -18.81
N LYS A 142 7.98 -0.02 -18.52
CA LYS A 142 8.85 1.17 -18.52
C LYS A 142 8.31 2.32 -17.64
N LEU A 143 7.74 1.99 -16.48
CA LEU A 143 7.25 2.98 -15.52
C LEU A 143 8.41 3.66 -14.78
N PRO A 144 8.23 4.90 -14.29
CA PRO A 144 9.19 5.57 -13.42
C PRO A 144 9.55 4.70 -12.20
N LYS A 145 10.82 4.81 -11.77
CA LYS A 145 11.36 4.03 -10.64
C LYS A 145 10.95 4.60 -9.28
#